data_AF-A0A849E8F8-F1
#
_entry.id   AF-A0A849E8F8-F1
#
_cell.length_a   1.000
_cell.length_b   1.000
_cell.length_c   1.000
_cell.angle_alpha   90.00
_cell.angle_beta   90.00
_cell.angle_gamma   90.00
#
_symmetry.space_group_name_H-M   'P 1'
#
loop_
_entity.id
_entity.type
_entity.pdbx_description
1 polymer ?
#
loop_
_entity_poly.entity_id
_entity_poly.type
_entity_poly.pdbx_seq_one_letter_code
_entity_poly.pdbx_strand_id
1 'polypeptide(L)'
;SMLDNIIYQRVAMDRSWFDDALLEELTDIAASSIRIEEDRVAFSHLIVQPKLVPIPLYMETATRAQAEDAIIELGDCIKNNAAANIFNRDLDARNYGVNQYGRVYLFDYDAVEPLVDIKVRTNSDREEGEEDIPSWFFEDGIIFLPEEMLPGLRIEDRELRRVFTDRHGDLLGTGYWTGMQAALKRDWVPKLKVYPRACKID
;
A
#
# COMPACT_ATOMS: atom_id res chain seq x y z
N SER A 1 9.45 -0.08 4.33
CA SER A 1 7.99 -0.27 4.35
C SER A 1 7.44 -0.91 3.08
N MET A 2 8.32 -1.55 2.30
CA MET A 2 7.98 -2.52 1.25
C MET A 2 8.65 -3.84 1.61
N LEU A 3 8.19 -4.94 1.02
CA LEU A 3 8.80 -6.26 1.15
C LEU A 3 9.90 -6.47 0.12
N ASP A 4 10.89 -7.26 0.53
CA ASP A 4 11.83 -7.84 -0.41
C ASP A 4 11.17 -9.00 -1.16
N ASN A 5 11.48 -9.10 -2.46
CA ASN A 5 10.92 -10.08 -3.36
C ASN A 5 12.03 -10.99 -3.87
N ILE A 6 11.84 -12.30 -3.77
CA ILE A 6 12.71 -13.25 -4.45
C ILE A 6 12.03 -13.68 -5.75
N ILE A 7 12.65 -13.33 -6.87
CA ILE A 7 12.15 -13.66 -8.20
C ILE A 7 12.83 -14.93 -8.67
N TYR A 8 12.02 -15.94 -8.96
CA TYR A 8 12.43 -17.18 -9.58
C TYR A 8 11.96 -17.24 -11.04
N GLN A 9 12.74 -17.94 -11.85
CA GLN A 9 12.41 -18.21 -13.24
C GLN A 9 12.56 -19.70 -13.53
N ARG A 10 11.62 -20.27 -14.28
CA ARG A 10 11.61 -21.68 -14.72
C ARG A 10 11.78 -22.65 -13.55
N VAL A 11 10.99 -22.46 -12.50
CA VAL A 11 10.98 -23.33 -11.32
C VAL A 11 10.01 -24.48 -11.54
N ALA A 12 10.45 -25.70 -11.25
CA ALA A 12 9.59 -26.87 -11.19
C ALA A 12 9.45 -27.31 -9.73
N MET A 13 8.22 -27.59 -9.32
CA MET A 13 7.86 -28.08 -7.99
C MET A 13 7.09 -29.39 -8.13
N ASP A 14 7.18 -30.25 -7.13
CA ASP A 14 6.50 -31.55 -7.14
C ASP A 14 4.97 -31.33 -7.18
N ARG A 15 4.27 -32.01 -8.09
CA ARG A 15 2.81 -31.88 -8.23
C ARG A 15 2.09 -32.22 -6.92
N SER A 16 2.61 -33.17 -6.14
CA SER A 16 2.00 -33.61 -4.89
C SER A 16 1.95 -32.55 -3.79
N TRP A 17 2.63 -31.41 -3.97
CA TRP A 17 2.59 -30.29 -3.02
C TRP A 17 1.38 -29.37 -3.21
N PHE A 18 0.59 -29.57 -4.27
CA PHE A 18 -0.50 -28.69 -4.65
C PHE A 18 -1.84 -29.40 -4.53
N ASP A 19 -2.85 -28.64 -4.06
CA ASP A 19 -4.24 -29.07 -4.12
C ASP A 19 -4.75 -28.97 -5.57
N ASP A 20 -5.54 -29.95 -6.02
CA ASP A 20 -6.06 -29.98 -7.40
C ASP A 20 -6.93 -28.75 -7.71
N ALA A 21 -7.67 -28.21 -6.73
CA ALA A 21 -8.49 -27.01 -6.94
C ALA A 21 -7.61 -25.76 -7.21
N LEU A 22 -6.46 -25.66 -6.53
CA LEU A 22 -5.50 -24.59 -6.79
C LEU A 22 -4.88 -24.72 -8.19
N LEU A 23 -4.60 -25.96 -8.63
CA LEU A 23 -4.05 -26.21 -9.97
C LEU A 23 -5.05 -25.85 -11.07
N GLU A 24 -6.33 -26.12 -10.88
CA GLU A 24 -7.40 -25.71 -11.79
C GLU A 24 -7.47 -24.18 -11.88
N GLU A 25 -7.55 -23.49 -10.74
CA GLU A 25 -7.59 -22.03 -10.70
C GLU A 25 -6.36 -21.40 -11.36
N LEU A 26 -5.15 -21.88 -11.05
CA LEU A 26 -3.91 -21.39 -11.66
C LEU A 26 -3.88 -21.61 -13.18
N THR A 27 -4.47 -22.72 -13.65
CA THR A 27 -4.56 -23.00 -15.09
C THR A 27 -5.51 -22.00 -15.75
N ASP A 28 -6.63 -21.67 -15.13
CA ASP A 28 -7.61 -20.74 -15.68
C ASP A 28 -7.08 -19.30 -15.77
N ILE A 29 -6.41 -18.83 -14.71
CA ILE A 29 -5.96 -17.42 -14.63
C ILE A 29 -4.58 -17.18 -15.23
N ALA A 30 -3.72 -18.21 -15.29
CA ALA A 30 -2.30 -18.06 -15.58
C ALA A 30 -1.74 -19.11 -16.56
N ALA A 31 -2.58 -19.69 -17.41
CA ALA A 31 -2.25 -20.74 -18.40
C ALA A 31 -0.95 -20.50 -19.21
N SER A 32 -0.62 -19.24 -19.50
CA SER A 32 0.57 -18.88 -20.28
C SER A 32 1.87 -18.97 -19.48
N SER A 33 1.79 -18.98 -18.16
CA SER A 33 2.92 -18.91 -17.24
C SER A 33 3.14 -20.20 -16.43
N ILE A 34 2.13 -21.06 -16.34
CA ILE A 34 2.17 -22.34 -15.65
C ILE A 34 2.08 -23.52 -16.63
N ARG A 35 2.80 -24.60 -16.35
CA ARG A 35 2.66 -25.88 -17.04
C ARG A 35 2.51 -26.99 -16.02
N ILE A 36 1.49 -27.80 -16.19
CA ILE A 36 1.20 -28.92 -15.30
C ILE A 36 1.52 -30.20 -16.07
N GLU A 37 2.45 -30.99 -15.54
CA GLU A 37 2.83 -32.31 -16.04
C GLU A 37 2.41 -33.38 -15.01
N GLU A 38 2.72 -34.65 -15.28
CA GLU A 38 2.28 -35.78 -14.45
C GLU A 38 2.84 -35.70 -13.02
N ASP A 39 4.12 -35.38 -12.86
CA ASP A 39 4.86 -35.39 -11.59
C ASP A 39 5.25 -33.98 -11.09
N ARG A 40 5.06 -32.94 -11.91
CA ARG A 40 5.54 -31.59 -11.60
C ARG A 40 4.65 -30.47 -12.10
N VAL A 41 4.77 -29.33 -11.43
CA VAL A 41 4.19 -28.05 -11.82
C VAL A 41 5.33 -27.07 -12.08
N ALA A 42 5.40 -26.54 -13.30
CA ALA A 42 6.44 -25.63 -13.74
C ALA A 42 5.92 -24.21 -13.89
N PHE A 43 6.57 -23.27 -13.19
CA PHE A 43 6.30 -21.84 -13.25
C PHE A 43 7.37 -21.14 -14.09
N SER A 44 6.92 -20.38 -15.09
CA SER A 44 7.81 -19.54 -15.91
C SER A 44 8.42 -18.42 -15.07
N HIS A 45 7.60 -17.79 -14.24
CA HIS A 45 7.96 -16.74 -13.31
C HIS A 45 7.22 -16.98 -11.99
N LEU A 46 7.95 -16.87 -10.87
CA LEU A 46 7.36 -16.97 -9.54
C LEU A 46 8.02 -15.91 -8.65
N ILE A 47 7.19 -15.08 -8.02
CA ILE A 47 7.63 -14.10 -7.03
C ILE A 47 7.28 -14.64 -5.66
N VAL A 48 8.28 -14.77 -4.80
CA VAL A 48 8.09 -15.21 -3.42
C VAL A 48 8.31 -14.03 -2.48
N GLN A 49 7.36 -13.85 -1.57
CA GLN A 49 7.34 -12.76 -0.60
C GLN A 49 7.11 -13.32 0.81
N PRO A 50 7.57 -12.62 1.87
CA PRO A 50 7.15 -12.92 3.23
C PRO A 50 5.63 -12.87 3.36
N LYS A 51 5.04 -13.85 4.05
CA LYS A 51 3.59 -13.90 4.25
C LYS A 51 3.13 -12.72 5.12
N LEU A 52 2.13 -11.99 4.61
CA LEU A 52 1.39 -10.96 5.32
C LEU A 52 -0.09 -11.32 5.37
N VAL A 53 -0.81 -10.74 6.32
CA VAL A 53 -2.28 -10.76 6.35
C VAL A 53 -2.76 -9.41 5.83
N PRO A 54 -3.47 -9.34 4.67
CA PRO A 54 -4.05 -8.09 4.16
C PRO A 54 -4.87 -7.39 5.24
N ILE A 55 -4.78 -6.06 5.33
CA ILE A 55 -5.39 -5.31 6.44
C ILE A 55 -6.86 -5.66 6.64
N PRO A 56 -7.74 -5.70 5.61
CA PRO A 56 -9.14 -6.03 5.82
C PRO A 56 -9.34 -7.41 6.46
N LEU A 57 -8.59 -8.43 6.03
CA LEU A 57 -8.64 -9.77 6.63
C LEU A 57 -8.06 -9.79 8.05
N TYR A 58 -7.03 -8.99 8.31
CA TYR A 58 -6.46 -8.85 9.66
C TYR A 58 -7.50 -8.28 10.64
N MET A 59 -8.29 -7.30 10.19
CA MET A 59 -9.32 -6.66 11.01
C MET A 59 -10.45 -7.60 11.45
N GLU A 60 -10.71 -8.69 10.71
CA GLU A 60 -11.75 -9.67 11.07
C GLU A 60 -11.45 -10.41 12.39
N THR A 61 -10.17 -10.54 12.74
CA THR A 61 -9.72 -11.33 13.91
C THR A 61 -8.92 -10.52 14.91
N ALA A 62 -8.48 -9.31 14.56
CA ALA A 62 -7.73 -8.44 15.44
C ALA A 62 -8.58 -7.95 16.63
N THR A 63 -7.96 -7.87 17.80
CA THR A 63 -8.53 -7.10 18.91
C THR A 63 -8.57 -5.61 18.58
N ARG A 64 -9.38 -4.83 19.30
CA ARG A 64 -9.46 -3.37 19.11
C ARG A 64 -8.08 -2.69 19.16
N ALA A 65 -7.27 -3.02 20.15
CA ALA A 65 -5.93 -2.45 20.29
C ALA A 65 -5.02 -2.81 19.08
N GLN A 66 -5.04 -4.06 18.64
CA GLN A 66 -4.30 -4.50 17.46
C GLN A 66 -4.74 -3.81 16.17
N ALA A 67 -6.05 -3.58 16.01
CA ALA A 67 -6.60 -2.85 14.89
C ALA A 67 -6.14 -1.39 14.88
N GLU A 68 -6.20 -0.71 16.03
CA GLU A 68 -5.71 0.65 16.19
C GLU A 68 -4.21 0.76 15.88
N ASP A 69 -3.40 -0.16 16.42
CA ASP A 69 -1.96 -0.22 16.14
C ASP A 69 -1.68 -0.43 14.65
N ALA A 70 -2.41 -1.32 13.97
CA ALA A 70 -2.26 -1.56 12.54
C ALA A 70 -2.61 -0.30 11.70
N ILE A 71 -3.61 0.48 12.10
CA ILE A 71 -3.96 1.73 11.43
C ILE A 71 -2.89 2.81 11.61
N ILE A 72 -2.31 2.89 12.81
CA ILE A 72 -1.17 3.80 13.07
C ILE A 72 0.05 3.37 12.23
N GLU A 73 0.33 2.07 12.18
CA GLU A 73 1.42 1.51 11.37
C GLU A 73 1.18 1.71 9.86
N LEU A 74 -0.07 1.65 9.39
CA LEU A 74 -0.43 1.96 8.00
C LEU A 74 -0.06 3.39 7.63
N GLY A 75 -0.42 4.37 8.46
CA GLY A 75 -0.05 5.76 8.21
C GLY A 75 1.47 5.99 8.28
N ASP A 76 2.18 5.31 9.18
CA ASP A 76 3.65 5.38 9.23
C ASP A 76 4.31 4.67 8.03
N CYS A 77 3.71 3.58 7.54
CA CYS A 77 4.11 2.89 6.31
C CYS A 77 4.00 3.81 5.08
N ILE A 78 2.87 4.50 4.92
CA ILE A 78 2.67 5.48 3.84
C ILE A 78 3.72 6.59 3.91
N LYS A 79 4.00 7.12 5.12
CA LYS A 79 5.02 8.16 5.31
C LYS A 79 6.42 7.69 4.95
N ASN A 80 6.78 6.48 5.36
CA ASN A 80 8.08 5.89 5.05
C ASN A 80 8.25 5.65 3.54
N ASN A 81 7.20 5.21 2.85
CA ASN A 81 7.22 5.04 1.41
C ASN A 81 7.37 6.41 0.72
N ALA A 82 6.59 7.41 1.12
CA ALA A 82 6.70 8.78 0.61
C ALA A 82 8.12 9.35 0.80
N ALA A 83 8.73 9.15 1.97
CA ALA A 83 10.10 9.54 2.27
C ALA A 83 11.16 8.83 1.40
N ALA A 84 10.84 7.66 0.86
CA ALA A 84 11.67 6.91 -0.07
C ALA A 84 11.34 7.22 -1.55
N ASN A 85 10.61 8.30 -1.81
CA ASN A 85 10.11 8.69 -3.13
C ASN A 85 9.16 7.64 -3.77
N ILE A 86 8.48 6.83 -2.96
CA ILE A 86 7.55 5.80 -3.40
C ILE A 86 6.13 6.25 -3.08
N PHE A 87 5.30 6.37 -4.11
CA PHE A 87 3.88 6.70 -3.99
C PHE A 87 3.04 5.58 -4.59
N ASN A 88 2.12 5.02 -3.80
CA ASN A 88 1.12 4.09 -4.31
C ASN A 88 -0.11 4.89 -4.76
N ARG A 89 -0.50 4.78 -6.03
CA ARG A 89 -1.70 5.47 -6.55
C ARG A 89 -3.00 4.92 -6.01
N ASP A 90 -3.00 3.62 -5.70
CA ASP A 90 -4.15 2.94 -5.12
C ASP A 90 -3.94 2.80 -3.61
N LEU A 91 -4.16 3.91 -2.89
CA LEU A 91 -4.08 3.99 -1.43
C LEU A 91 -5.25 3.26 -0.76
N ASP A 92 -5.49 2.01 -1.14
CA ASP A 92 -6.47 1.08 -0.56
C ASP A 92 -5.77 0.19 0.48
N ALA A 93 -6.38 0.01 1.66
CA ALA A 93 -5.83 -0.84 2.71
C ALA A 93 -5.62 -2.31 2.28
N ARG A 94 -6.32 -2.79 1.24
CA ARG A 94 -6.13 -4.14 0.66
C ARG A 94 -4.72 -4.36 0.11
N ASN A 95 -4.03 -3.30 -0.31
CA ASN A 95 -2.68 -3.37 -0.87
C ASN A 95 -1.59 -3.43 0.23
N TYR A 96 -2.02 -3.32 1.50
CA TYR A 96 -1.15 -3.33 2.68
C TYR A 96 -1.42 -4.55 3.54
N GLY A 97 -0.35 -5.10 4.11
CA GLY A 97 -0.40 -6.32 4.88
C GLY A 97 0.32 -6.20 6.22
N VAL A 98 -0.23 -6.87 7.22
CA VAL A 98 0.31 -6.95 8.57
C VAL A 98 1.13 -8.23 8.71
N ASN A 99 2.35 -8.11 9.22
CA ASN A 99 3.17 -9.28 9.55
C ASN A 99 2.88 -9.80 10.97
N GLN A 100 3.49 -10.92 11.35
CA GLN A 100 3.32 -11.53 12.69
C GLN A 100 3.75 -10.63 13.87
N TYR A 101 4.49 -9.54 13.61
CA TYR A 101 4.94 -8.58 14.61
C TYR A 101 4.08 -7.31 14.64
N GLY A 102 2.97 -7.27 13.90
CA GLY A 102 2.07 -6.11 13.83
C GLY A 102 2.57 -4.98 12.93
N ARG A 103 3.64 -5.19 12.15
CA ARG A 103 4.18 -4.18 11.23
C ARG A 103 3.45 -4.22 9.90
N VAL A 104 3.18 -3.04 9.34
CA VAL A 104 2.48 -2.87 8.07
C VAL A 104 3.47 -2.62 6.92
N TYR A 105 3.23 -3.29 5.80
CA TYR A 105 3.99 -3.14 4.56
C TYR A 105 3.06 -3.01 3.37
N LEU A 106 3.45 -2.21 2.39
CA LEU A 106 2.90 -2.28 1.03
C LEU A 106 3.44 -3.56 0.37
N PHE A 107 2.56 -4.38 -0.20
CA PHE A 107 2.96 -5.62 -0.89
C PHE A 107 2.53 -5.68 -2.35
N ASP A 108 1.52 -4.89 -2.75
CA ASP A 108 1.13 -4.71 -4.16
C ASP A 108 1.92 -3.53 -4.75
N TYR A 109 2.58 -3.78 -5.89
CA TYR A 109 3.49 -2.84 -6.53
C TYR A 109 3.03 -2.36 -7.90
N ASP A 110 1.88 -2.84 -8.39
CA ASP A 110 1.43 -2.53 -9.76
C ASP A 110 1.04 -1.05 -9.95
N ALA A 111 0.74 -0.36 -8.86
CA ALA A 111 0.32 1.04 -8.84
C ALA A 111 1.37 1.99 -8.22
N VAL A 112 2.64 1.57 -8.10
CA VAL A 112 3.71 2.39 -7.52
C VAL A 112 4.34 3.33 -8.54
N GLU A 113 4.52 4.59 -8.13
CA GLU A 113 5.07 5.68 -8.93
C GLU A 113 6.03 6.54 -8.08
N PRO A 114 6.97 7.27 -8.70
CA PRO A 114 7.81 8.21 -7.97
C PRO A 114 6.98 9.36 -7.39
N LEU A 115 7.08 9.60 -6.08
CA LEU A 115 6.31 10.67 -5.42
C LEU A 115 6.58 12.05 -6.06
N VAL A 116 7.82 12.34 -6.46
CA VAL A 116 8.21 13.63 -7.07
C VAL A 116 7.49 13.96 -8.38
N ASP A 117 6.93 12.96 -9.05
CA ASP A 117 6.21 13.07 -10.33
C ASP A 117 4.69 13.20 -10.14
N ILE A 118 4.20 12.99 -8.91
CA ILE A 118 2.77 13.10 -8.58
C ILE A 118 2.32 14.55 -8.51
N LYS A 119 1.15 14.84 -9.08
CA LYS A 119 0.55 16.16 -9.06
C LYS A 119 -0.40 16.28 -7.88
N VAL A 120 0.11 16.80 -6.76
CA VAL A 120 -0.67 17.07 -5.56
C VAL A 120 -1.59 18.27 -5.81
N ARG A 121 -2.90 18.07 -5.68
CA ARG A 121 -3.95 19.08 -5.86
C ARG A 121 -4.89 19.05 -4.66
N THR A 122 -5.92 19.89 -4.67
CA THR A 122 -6.93 19.96 -3.62
C THR A 122 -8.30 20.27 -4.20
N ASN A 123 -9.32 19.72 -3.56
CA ASN A 123 -10.75 19.99 -3.68
C ASN A 123 -11.29 20.77 -2.46
N SER A 124 -10.44 21.10 -1.48
CA SER A 124 -10.88 21.61 -0.17
C SER A 124 -11.52 23.01 -0.21
N ASP A 125 -11.32 23.75 -1.30
CA ASP A 125 -11.92 25.06 -1.57
C ASP A 125 -13.27 24.99 -2.29
N ARG A 126 -13.70 23.79 -2.69
CA ARG A 126 -14.93 23.57 -3.47
C ARG A 126 -16.13 23.29 -2.59
N GLU A 127 -17.29 23.78 -3.02
CA GLU A 127 -18.56 23.51 -2.34
C GLU A 127 -19.33 22.34 -2.99
N GLU A 128 -20.12 21.62 -2.18
CA GLU A 128 -20.98 20.54 -2.68
C GLU A 128 -22.03 21.11 -3.65
N GLY A 129 -22.05 20.61 -4.89
CA GLY A 129 -22.95 21.09 -5.96
C GLY A 129 -22.35 22.17 -6.86
N GLU A 130 -21.10 22.58 -6.63
CA GLU A 130 -20.37 23.47 -7.54
C GLU A 130 -20.09 22.77 -8.89
N GLU A 131 -20.62 23.33 -9.99
CA GLU A 131 -20.53 22.74 -11.33
C GLU A 131 -19.21 23.04 -12.07
N ASP A 132 -18.42 24.01 -11.58
CA ASP A 132 -17.17 24.42 -12.24
C ASP A 132 -16.16 23.28 -12.22
N ILE A 133 -15.62 22.89 -13.39
CA ILE A 133 -14.63 21.81 -13.44
C ILE A 133 -13.26 22.38 -13.02
N PRO A 134 -12.57 21.81 -12.01
CA PRO A 134 -11.28 22.30 -11.57
C PRO A 134 -10.25 22.29 -12.70
N SER A 135 -9.37 23.29 -12.74
CA SER A 135 -8.35 23.41 -13.81
C SER A 135 -7.43 22.19 -13.89
N TRP A 136 -7.14 21.56 -12.76
CA TRP A 136 -6.31 20.36 -12.69
C TRP A 136 -7.01 19.09 -13.19
N PHE A 137 -8.33 19.11 -13.42
CA PHE A 137 -9.07 17.96 -13.95
C PHE A 137 -8.61 17.57 -15.36
N PHE A 138 -8.13 18.56 -16.13
CA PHE A 138 -7.64 18.37 -17.49
C PHE A 138 -6.12 18.16 -17.55
N GLU A 139 -5.45 18.06 -16.41
CA GLU A 139 -4.02 17.82 -16.39
C GLU A 139 -3.68 16.35 -16.70
N ASP A 140 -2.72 16.15 -17.60
CA ASP A 140 -2.16 14.81 -17.84
C ASP A 140 -1.39 14.28 -16.63
N GLY A 141 -1.28 12.95 -16.52
CA GLY A 141 -0.54 12.30 -15.45
C GLY A 141 -1.38 12.05 -14.21
N ILE A 142 -0.72 11.78 -13.09
CA ILE A 142 -1.38 11.31 -11.87
C ILE A 142 -1.70 12.49 -10.97
N ILE A 143 -2.98 12.81 -10.86
CA ILE A 143 -3.52 13.76 -9.91
C ILE A 143 -3.81 13.02 -8.60
N PHE A 144 -3.32 13.59 -7.50
CA PHE A 144 -3.57 13.08 -6.16
C PHE A 144 -4.18 14.16 -5.29
N LEU A 145 -5.30 13.82 -4.65
CA LEU A 145 -6.06 14.67 -3.73
C LEU A 145 -5.91 14.09 -2.32
N PRO A 146 -5.02 14.65 -1.47
CA PRO A 146 -4.77 14.12 -0.13
C PRO A 146 -6.02 14.00 0.75
N GLU A 147 -6.98 14.90 0.60
CA GLU A 147 -8.23 14.90 1.36
C GLU A 147 -9.13 13.69 1.05
N GLU A 148 -8.97 13.08 -0.12
CA GLU A 148 -9.72 11.90 -0.56
C GLU A 148 -9.04 10.59 -0.13
N MET A 149 -7.84 10.68 0.47
CA MET A 149 -7.08 9.51 0.90
C MET A 149 -7.84 8.67 1.93
N LEU A 150 -8.52 9.29 2.90
CA LEU A 150 -9.18 8.55 3.98
C LEU A 150 -10.33 7.66 3.46
N PRO A 151 -11.25 8.13 2.60
CA PRO A 151 -12.16 7.27 1.85
C PRO A 151 -11.43 6.24 0.97
N GLY A 152 -10.35 6.64 0.30
CA GLY A 152 -9.53 5.76 -0.55
C GLY A 152 -8.98 4.53 0.18
N LEU A 153 -8.63 4.67 1.46
CA LEU A 153 -8.15 3.56 2.30
C LEU A 153 -9.21 2.48 2.57
N ARG A 154 -10.50 2.75 2.30
CA ARG A 154 -11.62 1.82 2.50
C ARG A 154 -11.70 1.22 3.91
N ILE A 155 -11.32 1.98 4.93
CA ILE A 155 -11.47 1.59 6.32
C ILE A 155 -12.93 1.84 6.73
N GLU A 156 -13.71 0.76 6.88
CA GLU A 156 -15.15 0.86 7.18
C GLU A 156 -15.42 1.41 8.58
N ASP A 157 -14.67 0.91 9.58
CA ASP A 157 -14.82 1.30 10.98
C ASP A 157 -14.50 2.80 11.17
N ARG A 158 -15.49 3.55 11.67
CA ARG A 158 -15.41 4.99 11.89
C ARG A 158 -14.41 5.38 12.98
N GLU A 159 -14.30 4.59 14.05
CA GLU A 159 -13.34 4.86 15.12
C GLU A 159 -11.91 4.61 14.64
N LEU A 160 -11.69 3.58 13.82
CA LEU A 160 -10.38 3.37 13.19
C LEU A 160 -10.00 4.51 12.23
N ARG A 161 -10.96 5.05 11.46
CA ARG A 161 -10.72 6.25 10.66
C ARG A 161 -10.36 7.46 11.51
N ARG A 162 -10.98 7.62 12.70
CA ARG A 162 -10.60 8.68 13.64
C ARG A 162 -9.17 8.49 14.16
N VAL A 163 -8.81 7.27 14.55
CA VAL A 163 -7.44 6.95 14.98
C VAL A 163 -6.42 7.30 13.89
N PHE A 164 -6.73 6.99 12.62
CA PHE A 164 -5.89 7.39 11.50
C PHE A 164 -5.75 8.92 11.42
N THR A 165 -6.87 9.64 11.42
CA THR A 165 -6.88 11.11 11.30
C THR A 165 -6.19 11.79 12.48
N ASP A 166 -6.42 11.34 13.71
CA ASP A 166 -5.79 11.90 14.91
C ASP A 166 -4.27 11.74 14.88
N ARG A 167 -3.78 10.65 14.29
CA ARG A 167 -2.36 10.33 14.25
C ARG A 167 -1.65 10.81 12.98
N HIS A 168 -2.34 10.81 11.84
CA HIS A 168 -1.80 11.04 10.50
C HIS A 168 -2.61 12.05 9.69
N GLY A 169 -3.35 12.95 10.34
CA GLY A 169 -4.12 14.00 9.65
C GLY A 169 -3.27 14.92 8.76
N ASP A 170 -1.96 14.99 8.98
CA ASP A 170 -1.02 15.66 8.07
C ASP A 170 -0.99 15.03 6.67
N LEU A 171 -1.23 13.71 6.54
CA LEU A 171 -1.33 13.03 5.24
C LEU A 171 -2.57 13.44 4.44
N LEU A 172 -3.58 14.03 5.09
CA LEU A 172 -4.81 14.51 4.43
C LEU A 172 -4.66 15.93 3.88
N GLY A 173 -3.51 16.57 4.11
CA GLY A 173 -3.22 17.92 3.62
C GLY A 173 -2.14 17.92 2.53
N THR A 174 -2.29 18.82 1.56
CA THR A 174 -1.30 19.02 0.48
C THR A 174 0.09 19.41 1.00
N GLY A 175 0.16 20.09 2.14
CA GLY A 175 1.41 20.57 2.73
C GLY A 175 2.41 19.46 3.05
N TYR A 176 1.95 18.31 3.54
CA TYR A 176 2.85 17.17 3.80
C TYR A 176 3.52 16.69 2.50
N TRP A 177 2.72 16.44 1.48
CA TRP A 177 3.17 15.83 0.22
C TRP A 177 4.05 16.79 -0.59
N THR A 178 3.61 18.03 -0.76
CA THR A 178 4.40 19.06 -1.45
C THR A 178 5.71 19.37 -0.70
N GLY A 179 5.69 19.39 0.63
CA GLY A 179 6.89 19.51 1.46
C GLY A 179 7.85 18.33 1.26
N MET A 180 7.34 17.10 1.22
CA MET A 180 8.14 15.90 0.96
C MET A 180 8.76 15.93 -0.44
N GLN A 181 7.98 16.25 -1.47
CA GLN A 181 8.47 16.42 -2.84
C GLN A 181 9.59 17.46 -2.92
N ALA A 182 9.41 18.61 -2.27
CA ALA A 182 10.42 19.67 -2.25
C ALA A 182 11.72 19.23 -1.55
N ALA A 183 11.61 18.41 -0.51
CA ALA A 183 12.77 17.89 0.20
C ALA A 183 13.52 16.85 -0.65
N LEU A 184 12.80 15.90 -1.27
CA LEU A 184 13.37 14.89 -2.17
C LEU A 184 14.05 15.51 -3.40
N LYS A 185 13.45 16.55 -4.00
CA LYS A 185 14.04 17.29 -5.14
C LYS A 185 15.32 18.06 -4.78
N ARG A 186 15.62 18.22 -3.49
CA ARG A 186 16.87 18.81 -2.97
C ARG A 186 17.87 17.76 -2.49
N ASP A 187 17.67 16.50 -2.86
CA ASP A 187 18.46 15.34 -2.41
C ASP A 187 18.54 15.20 -0.88
N TRP A 188 17.55 15.75 -0.16
CA TRP A 188 17.46 15.57 1.28
C TRP A 188 16.95 14.15 1.58
N VAL A 189 17.60 13.47 2.52
CA VAL A 189 17.20 12.13 2.97
C VAL A 189 16.23 12.29 4.15
N PRO A 190 14.92 12.06 3.95
CA PRO A 190 13.94 12.28 5.02
C PRO A 190 14.05 11.20 6.10
N LYS A 191 13.70 11.57 7.33
CA LYS A 191 13.75 10.63 8.45
C LYS A 191 12.66 9.57 8.34
N LEU A 192 13.05 8.30 8.45
CA LEU A 192 12.14 7.17 8.53
C LEU A 192 11.68 6.88 9.97
N LYS A 193 10.45 6.38 10.09
CA LYS A 193 9.89 5.86 11.34
C LYS A 193 10.02 4.35 11.39
N VAL A 194 11.03 3.89 12.12
CA VAL A 194 11.37 2.46 12.22
C VAL A 194 10.90 1.85 13.55
N TYR A 195 10.76 2.67 14.60
CA TYR A 195 10.38 2.24 15.94
C TYR A 195 9.14 2.98 16.44
N PRO A 196 8.37 2.37 17.37
CA PRO A 196 7.29 3.06 18.05
C PRO A 196 7.76 4.35 18.71
N ARG A 197 6.91 5.37 18.71
CA ARG A 197 7.25 6.69 19.30
C ARG A 197 7.60 6.60 20.78
N ALA A 198 7.00 5.65 21.51
CA ALA A 198 7.28 5.38 22.91
C ALA A 198 8.73 4.90 23.17
N CYS A 199 9.41 4.39 22.13
CA CYS A 199 10.80 3.93 22.21
C CYS A 199 11.81 5.00 21.80
N LYS A 200 11.37 6.25 21.53
CA LYS A 200 12.28 7.34 21.19
C LYS A 200 13.07 7.72 22.45
N ILE A 201 14.40 7.60 22.37
CA ILE A 201 15.32 8.09 23.41
C ILE A 201 15.44 9.62 23.23
N ASP A 202 15.37 10.34 24.34
CA ASP A 202 15.55 11.80 24.40
C ASP A 202 16.99 12.23 24.11
#